data_AF-A0A0M8XM03-F1
#
_entry.id   AF-A0A0M8XM03-F1
#
_cell.length_a   1.000
_cell.length_b   1.000
_cell.length_c   1.000
_cell.angle_alpha   90.00
_cell.angle_beta   90.00
_cell.angle_gamma   90.00
#
_symmetry.space_group_name_H-M   'P 1'
#
loop_
_entity.id
_entity.type
_entity.pdbx_description
1 polymer ?
#
loop_
_entity_poly.entity_id
_entity_poly.type
_entity_poly.pdbx_seq_one_letter_code
_entity_poly.pdbx_strand_id
1 'polypeptide(L)' 'MQSPQNWRKSSYSGDRNNCVEVADVPSGAAVRDSQNPGLGHLRFGLTEWAAFLSSAEMHRR' A
#
# COMPACT_ATOMS: atom_id res chain seq x y z
N MET A 1 7.57 -8.38 -15.72
CA MET A 1 7.00 -7.98 -14.42
C MET A 1 7.32 -6.51 -14.22
N GLN A 2 6.32 -5.62 -14.28
CA GLN A 2 6.55 -4.19 -14.11
C GLN A 2 6.69 -3.87 -12.62
N SER A 3 7.77 -3.21 -12.25
CA SER A 3 7.97 -2.71 -10.89
C SER A 3 7.04 -1.52 -10.65
N PRO A 4 6.29 -1.48 -9.53
CA PRO A 4 5.42 -0.35 -9.21
C PRO A 4 6.21 0.96 -9.15
N GLN A 5 5.68 2.00 -9.79
CA GLN A 5 6.25 3.35 -9.80
C GLN A 5 5.27 4.31 -9.09
N ASN A 6 5.72 5.54 -8.81
CA ASN A 6 4.87 6.60 -8.22
C ASN A 6 4.30 6.26 -6.83
N TRP A 7 5.17 5.79 -5.92
CA TRP A 7 4.81 5.51 -4.53
C TRP A 7 4.29 6.76 -3.80
N ARG A 8 3.13 6.62 -3.17
CA ARG A 8 2.51 7.61 -2.30
C ARG A 8 2.65 7.17 -0.84
N LYS A 9 3.33 7.98 -0.04
CA LYS A 9 3.45 7.77 1.40
C LYS A 9 2.15 8.15 2.10
N SER A 10 1.72 7.33 3.08
CA SER A 10 0.57 7.65 3.92
C SER A 10 0.82 8.93 4.72
N SER A 11 -0.21 9.76 4.88
CA SER A 11 -0.17 10.94 5.75
C SER A 11 -0.07 10.58 7.25
N TYR A 12 -0.38 9.33 7.60
CA TYR A 12 -0.21 8.80 8.96
C TYR A 12 1.24 8.40 9.27
N SER A 13 2.13 8.42 8.26
CA SER A 13 3.56 8.11 8.38
C SER A 13 4.36 9.31 8.94
N GLY A 14 3.99 9.79 10.14
CA GLY A 14 4.72 10.79 10.92
C GLY A 14 5.78 10.16 11.85
N ASP A 15 6.03 10.76 13.02
CA ASP A 15 7.02 10.27 14.02
C ASP A 15 6.69 8.89 14.64
N ARG A 16 5.60 8.25 14.22
CA ARG A 16 5.18 6.94 14.73
C ARG A 16 5.74 5.81 13.89
N ASN A 17 6.06 4.70 14.55
CA ASN A 17 6.28 3.42 13.89
C ASN A 17 4.94 2.95 13.29
N ASN A 18 4.87 2.82 11.95
CA ASN A 18 3.87 2.10 11.10
C ASN A 18 3.78 2.74 9.69
N CYS A 19 4.90 3.19 9.12
CA CYS A 19 4.89 3.96 7.88
C CYS A 19 4.67 3.06 6.65
N VAL A 20 3.62 3.34 5.87
CA VAL A 20 3.29 2.59 4.65
C VAL A 20 3.27 3.48 3.41
N GLU A 21 3.66 2.90 2.28
CA GLU A 21 3.59 3.48 0.94
C GLU A 21 2.72 2.60 0.03
N VAL A 22 1.94 3.23 -0.85
CA VAL A 22 1.11 2.56 -1.85
C VAL A 22 1.41 3.08 -3.25
N ALA A 23 1.39 2.20 -4.24
CA ALA A 23 1.51 2.55 -5.65
C ALA A 23 0.39 1.89 -6.46
N ASP A 24 -0.25 2.66 -7.32
CA ASP A 24 -1.21 2.14 -8.29
C ASP A 24 -0.45 1.40 -9.39
N VAL A 25 -0.93 0.22 -9.77
CA VAL A 25 -0.41 -0.55 -10.90
C VAL A 25 -1.56 -0.95 -11.82
N PRO A 26 -1.33 -1.23 -13.12
CA PRO A 26 -2.42 -1.55 -14.04
C PRO A 26 -3.31 -2.75 -13.62
N SER A 27 -2.83 -3.60 -12.72
CA SER A 27 -3.51 -4.81 -12.23
C SER A 27 -4.06 -4.68 -10.79
N GLY A 28 -3.97 -3.51 -10.17
CA GLY A 28 -4.37 -3.31 -8.77
C GLY A 28 -3.45 -2.35 -8.05
N ALA A 29 -2.92 -2.77 -6.91
CA ALA A 29 -2.06 -1.93 -6.08
C ALA A 29 -0.85 -2.69 -5.54
N ALA A 30 0.18 -1.95 -5.18
CA ALA A 30 1.32 -2.44 -4.43
C ALA A 30 1.44 -1.67 -3.12
N VAL A 31 1.76 -2.38 -2.03
CA VAL A 31 1.95 -1.80 -0.70
C VAL A 31 3.32 -2.21 -0.16
N ARG A 32 4.06 -1.28 0.44
CA ARG A 32 5.35 -1.56 1.07
C ARG A 32 5.53 -0.78 2.37
N ASP A 33 6.49 -1.24 3.16
CA ASP A 33 7.01 -0.49 4.29
C ASP A 33 7.85 0.69 3.79
N SER A 34 7.51 1.89 4.25
CA SER A 34 8.26 3.11 3.89
C SER A 34 9.66 3.13 4.47
N GLN A 35 9.89 2.44 5.60
CA GLN A 35 11.19 2.43 6.27
C GLN A 35 12.17 1.45 5.61
N ASN A 36 11.64 0.40 4.99
CA ASN A 36 12.43 -0.65 4.37
C ASN A 36 12.03 -0.91 2.90
N PRO A 37 12.06 0.11 2.02
CA PRO A 37 11.55 -0.01 0.65
C PRO A 37 12.31 -1.02 -0.23
N GLY A 38 13.54 -1.37 0.16
CA GLY A 38 14.38 -2.36 -0.52
C GLY A 38 14.06 -3.81 -0.18
N LEU A 39 13.26 -4.08 0.86
CA LEU A 39 12.88 -5.45 1.26
C LEU A 39 11.74 -6.04 0.42
N GLY A 40 11.20 -5.26 -0.53
CA GLY A 40 10.14 -5.70 -1.43
C GLY A 40 8.79 -5.05 -1.13
N HIS A 41 7.74 -5.58 -1.75
CA HIS A 41 6.38 -5.07 -1.65
C HIS A 41 5.37 -6.19 -1.85
N LEU A 42 4.19 -6.02 -1.27
CA LEU A 42 3.02 -6.87 -1.53
C LEU A 42 2.27 -6.32 -2.73
N ARG A 43 1.76 -7.21 -3.60
CA ARG A 43 0.86 -6.85 -4.71
C ARG A 43 -0.51 -7.44 -4.48
N PHE A 44 -1.52 -6.63 -4.76
CA PHE A 44 -2.92 -7.00 -4.70
C PHE A 44 -3.53 -6.85 -6.09
N GLY A 45 -4.31 -7.84 -6.51
CA GLY A 45 -5.18 -7.71 -7.67
C GLY A 45 -6.29 -6.69 -7.43
N LEU A 46 -6.97 -6.24 -8.49
CA LEU A 46 -8.06 -5.26 -8.39
C LEU A 46 -9.14 -5.67 -7.36
N THR A 47 -9.62 -6.92 -7.42
CA THR A 47 -10.67 -7.42 -6.51
C THR A 47 -10.17 -7.52 -5.07
N GLU A 48 -8.94 -7.99 -4.86
CA GLU A 48 -8.33 -8.08 -3.53
C GLU A 48 -8.12 -6.70 -2.92
N TRP A 49 -7.67 -5.74 -3.73
CA TRP A 49 -7.47 -4.37 -3.31
C TRP A 49 -8.79 -3.69 -2.90
N ALA A 50 -9.85 -3.88 -3.69
CA ALA A 50 -11.19 -3.40 -3.35
C ALA A 50 -11.67 -4.00 -2.02
N ALA A 51 -11.57 -5.32 -1.86
CA ALA A 51 -11.96 -6.00 -0.63
C ALA A 51 -11.15 -5.52 0.59
N PHE A 52 -9.84 -5.34 0.43
CA PHE A 52 -8.96 -4.80 1.47
C PHE A 52 -9.42 -3.41 1.90
N LEU A 53 -9.65 -2.49 0.95
CA LEU A 53 -10.11 -1.13 1.26
C LEU A 53 -11.47 -1.12 1.96
N SER A 54 -12.45 -1.90 1.46
CA SER A 54 -13.75 -2.02 2.12
C SER A 54 -13.63 -2.52 3.55
N SER A 55 -12.76 -3.51 3.79
CA SER A 55 -12.51 -4.02 5.15
C SER A 55 -11.85 -2.97 6.05
N ALA A 56 -10.89 -2.20 5.52
CA ALA A 56 -10.19 -1.16 6.27
C ALA A 56 -11.11 0.01 6.62
N GLU A 57 -12.01 0.38 5.71
CA GLU A 57 -13.02 1.42 5.95
C GLU A 57 -14.02 1.02 7.02
N MET A 58 -14.51 -0.22 6.99
CA MET A 58 -15.43 -0.75 8.01
C MET A 58 -14.82 -0.73 9.42
N HIS A 59 -13.49 -0.89 9.52
CA HIS A 59 -12.76 -0.91 10.79
C HIS A 59 -12.06 0.41 11.11
N ARG A 60 -12.36 1.48 10.36
CA ARG A 60 -11.86 2.82 10.64
C ARG A 60 -12.56 3.37 11.88
N ARG A 61 -11.97 3.16 13.05
CA ARG A 61 -12.41 3.74 14.33
C ARG A 61 -12.16 5.25 14.38
#